data_AF-U2P6F2-F1
#
_entry.id   AF-U2P6F2-F1
#
_cell.length_a   1.000
_cell.length_b   1.000
_cell.length_c   1.000
_cell.angle_alpha   90.00
_cell.angle_beta   90.00
_cell.angle_gamma   90.00
#
_symmetry.space_group_name_H-M   'P 1'
#
loop_
_entity.id
_entity.type
_entity.pdbx_description
1 polymer ?
#
loop_
_entity_poly.entity_id
_entity_poly.type
_entity_poly.pdbx_seq_one_letter_code
_entity_poly.pdbx_strand_id
1 'polypeptide(L)'
;MCTLTDLTVSDSLRSSSRYDKHLQFDLNDPYTDKDGQSYSNFGTYILQTYYKHPEYFKNSQMFRSHVVHGFNFSVKSGLGAMAYIANVQLNIYLTDKEENGNGKNRVALISFPGTEEILQTSKIVNDTKRLQQLVEDKSCCYIKTPAGIFTELTLPVEDIVKGHEKDSINSAKIVLQRINNNGVTEFNLPVPTQLLMLPKDSLKSFFENGSINDNINSYVVSRDYISENNRITSYKNTYTFSNISGLIKAMAKARQENTHSADWNKVVIIPVTTTTASINNVTYTTAVRHNMALTSTRLVGGADNPNAPLKISIIYSKFK
;
A
#
# COMPACT_ATOMS: atom_id res chain seq x y z
N MET A 1 -9.52 -15.40 -20.73
CA MET A 1 -9.91 -14.14 -20.03
C MET A 1 -10.47 -14.53 -18.68
N CYS A 2 -10.03 -13.91 -17.58
CA CYS A 2 -10.46 -14.27 -16.22
C CYS A 2 -11.00 -13.01 -15.51
N THR A 3 -11.90 -13.21 -14.55
CA THR A 3 -12.48 -12.17 -13.68
C THR A 3 -12.03 -12.38 -12.24
N LEU A 4 -12.06 -11.33 -11.41
CA LEU A 4 -11.67 -11.44 -10.00
C LEU A 4 -12.53 -12.42 -9.18
N THR A 5 -13.78 -12.57 -9.60
CA THR A 5 -14.67 -13.62 -9.13
C THR A 5 -14.69 -14.72 -10.17
N ASP A 6 -14.42 -15.96 -9.78
CA ASP A 6 -14.60 -17.11 -10.65
C ASP A 6 -16.09 -17.40 -10.81
N LEU A 7 -16.64 -17.03 -11.97
CA LEU A 7 -18.04 -17.22 -12.31
C LEU A 7 -18.35 -18.63 -12.83
N THR A 8 -17.35 -19.52 -12.93
CA THR A 8 -17.54 -20.90 -13.41
C THR A 8 -18.05 -21.86 -12.34
N VAL A 9 -17.88 -21.50 -11.06
CA VAL A 9 -18.40 -22.24 -9.91
C VAL A 9 -19.73 -21.67 -9.40
N SER A 10 -20.44 -22.36 -8.50
CA SER A 10 -21.70 -21.86 -7.92
C SER A 10 -21.48 -20.81 -6.83
N ASP A 11 -22.45 -19.91 -6.62
CA ASP A 11 -22.42 -18.94 -5.51
C ASP A 11 -22.30 -19.60 -4.14
N SER A 12 -22.96 -20.75 -3.97
CA SER A 12 -22.89 -21.53 -2.73
C SER A 12 -21.48 -22.05 -2.49
N LEU A 13 -20.75 -22.45 -3.54
CA LEU A 13 -19.35 -22.86 -3.40
C LEU A 13 -18.47 -21.65 -3.12
N ARG A 14 -18.63 -20.54 -3.84
CA ARG A 14 -17.87 -19.29 -3.60
C ARG A 14 -18.03 -18.73 -2.18
N SER A 15 -19.21 -18.92 -1.59
CA SER A 15 -19.54 -18.43 -0.24
C SER A 15 -19.09 -19.39 0.87
N SER A 16 -18.63 -20.59 0.51
CA SER A 16 -18.14 -21.60 1.46
C SER A 16 -16.80 -21.18 2.06
N SER A 17 -16.58 -21.49 3.34
CA SER A 17 -15.28 -21.34 4.00
C SER A 17 -14.19 -22.26 3.43
N ARG A 18 -14.57 -23.26 2.63
CA ARG A 18 -13.65 -24.20 1.97
C ARG A 18 -13.23 -23.75 0.57
N TYR A 19 -13.74 -22.63 0.08
CA TYR A 19 -13.38 -22.11 -1.24
C TYR A 19 -12.24 -21.12 -1.14
N ASP A 20 -11.09 -21.51 -1.68
CA ASP A 20 -9.95 -20.62 -1.83
C ASP A 20 -10.18 -19.73 -3.03
N LYS A 21 -10.32 -18.42 -2.80
CA LYS A 21 -10.44 -17.43 -3.88
C LYS A 21 -9.14 -17.38 -4.67
N HIS A 22 -9.21 -17.66 -5.95
CA HIS A 22 -8.05 -17.68 -6.84
C HIS A 22 -8.40 -17.16 -8.23
N LEU A 23 -7.35 -16.83 -8.99
CA LEU A 23 -7.43 -16.56 -10.42
C LEU A 23 -6.73 -17.69 -11.14
N GLN A 24 -7.42 -18.35 -12.06
CA GLN A 24 -6.85 -19.41 -12.87
C GLN A 24 -6.66 -18.94 -14.31
N PHE A 25 -5.50 -19.28 -14.87
CA PHE A 25 -5.15 -19.04 -16.27
C PHE A 25 -4.71 -20.36 -16.88
N ASP A 26 -5.53 -20.89 -17.79
CA ASP A 26 -5.18 -22.11 -18.52
C ASP A 26 -4.20 -21.77 -19.64
N LEU A 27 -3.04 -22.43 -19.65
CA LEU A 27 -1.97 -22.23 -20.64
C LEU A 27 -1.99 -23.32 -21.72
N ASN A 28 -3.20 -23.65 -22.19
CA ASN A 28 -3.47 -24.74 -23.13
C ASN A 28 -3.43 -24.30 -24.60
N ASP A 29 -3.39 -22.99 -24.87
CA ASP A 29 -3.26 -22.46 -26.22
C ASP A 29 -1.85 -22.73 -26.79
N PRO A 30 -1.68 -22.81 -28.13
CA PRO A 30 -0.38 -22.95 -28.76
C PRO A 30 0.62 -21.93 -28.26
N TYR A 31 1.82 -22.39 -27.92
CA TYR A 31 2.89 -21.55 -27.38
C TYR A 31 4.03 -21.46 -28.39
N THR A 32 4.60 -20.27 -28.58
CA THR A 32 5.81 -20.08 -29.40
C THR A 32 6.89 -19.50 -28.51
N ASP A 33 8.06 -20.14 -28.49
CA ASP A 33 9.20 -19.68 -27.70
C ASP A 33 9.93 -18.50 -28.36
N LYS A 34 10.94 -17.98 -27.65
CA LYS A 34 11.75 -16.84 -28.09
C LYS A 34 12.52 -17.09 -29.39
N ASP A 35 12.78 -18.35 -29.72
CA ASP A 35 13.54 -18.78 -30.89
C ASP A 35 12.61 -19.07 -32.09
N GLY A 36 11.30 -18.87 -31.91
CA GLY A 36 10.28 -19.03 -32.95
C GLY A 36 9.74 -20.45 -33.10
N GLN A 37 10.13 -21.38 -32.23
CA GLN A 37 9.60 -22.75 -32.25
C GLN A 37 8.21 -22.78 -31.60
N SER A 38 7.24 -23.34 -32.32
CA SER A 38 5.89 -23.53 -31.82
C SER A 38 5.71 -24.90 -31.17
N TYR A 39 4.87 -24.92 -30.13
CA TYR A 39 4.47 -26.08 -29.35
C TYR A 39 2.94 -26.10 -29.25
N SER A 40 2.35 -27.28 -29.09
CA SER A 40 0.90 -27.44 -28.97
C SER A 40 0.32 -26.67 -27.77
N ASN A 41 1.08 -26.56 -26.69
CA ASN A 41 0.77 -25.73 -25.52
C ASN A 41 2.02 -25.45 -24.67
N PHE A 42 1.87 -24.62 -23.64
CA PHE A 42 2.97 -24.26 -22.74
C PHE A 42 3.53 -25.46 -21.96
N GLY A 43 2.69 -26.42 -21.58
CA GLY A 43 3.13 -27.65 -20.92
C GLY A 43 4.06 -28.50 -21.79
N THR A 44 3.77 -28.59 -23.08
CA THR A 44 4.58 -29.31 -24.08
C THR A 44 5.94 -28.64 -24.27
N TYR A 45 5.98 -27.31 -24.29
CA TYR A 45 7.24 -26.55 -24.26
C TYR A 45 8.09 -26.92 -23.04
N ILE A 46 7.51 -26.90 -21.84
CA ILE A 46 8.25 -27.22 -20.61
C ILE A 46 8.80 -28.65 -20.66
N LEU A 47 7.97 -29.63 -21.04
CA LEU A 47 8.36 -31.04 -21.10
C LEU A 47 9.48 -31.28 -22.12
N GLN A 48 9.36 -30.72 -23.33
CA GLN A 48 10.39 -30.87 -24.36
C GLN A 48 11.68 -30.13 -23.99
N THR A 49 11.58 -28.98 -23.32
CA THR A 49 12.74 -28.25 -22.79
C THR A 49 13.45 -29.09 -21.73
N TYR A 50 12.72 -29.78 -20.85
CA TYR A 50 13.32 -30.68 -19.86
C TYR A 50 14.10 -31.83 -20.52
N TYR A 51 13.56 -32.47 -21.56
CA TYR A 51 14.28 -33.55 -22.24
C TYR A 51 15.53 -33.09 -22.98
N LYS A 52 15.54 -31.85 -23.52
CA LYS A 52 16.70 -31.28 -24.21
C LYS A 52 17.74 -30.73 -23.23
N HIS A 53 17.28 -30.08 -22.16
CA HIS A 53 18.10 -29.32 -21.22
C HIS A 53 17.67 -29.58 -19.76
N PRO A 54 17.90 -30.80 -19.23
CA PRO A 54 17.55 -31.11 -17.84
C PRO A 54 18.29 -30.22 -16.83
N GLU A 55 19.47 -29.69 -17.18
CA GLU A 55 20.24 -28.75 -16.37
C GLU A 55 19.51 -27.44 -16.07
N TYR A 56 18.57 -27.03 -16.93
CA TYR A 56 17.75 -25.82 -16.70
C TYR A 56 16.75 -25.98 -15.56
N PHE A 57 16.46 -27.22 -15.15
CA PHE A 57 15.48 -27.53 -14.10
C PHE A 57 16.12 -27.82 -12.74
N LYS A 58 17.44 -27.68 -12.63
CA LYS A 58 18.21 -28.01 -11.42
C LYS A 58 17.80 -27.19 -10.18
N ASN A 59 17.42 -25.93 -10.36
CA ASN A 59 16.98 -25.03 -9.30
C ASN A 59 16.15 -23.85 -9.85
N SER A 60 15.55 -23.07 -8.95
CA SER A 60 14.68 -21.93 -9.30
C SER A 60 15.37 -20.86 -10.13
N GLN A 61 16.66 -20.59 -9.91
CA GLN A 61 17.42 -19.60 -10.67
C GLN A 61 17.61 -20.02 -12.12
N MET A 62 18.04 -21.27 -12.35
CA MET A 62 18.17 -21.84 -13.69
C MET A 62 16.83 -21.88 -14.43
N PHE A 63 15.78 -22.31 -13.74
CA PHE A 63 14.44 -22.42 -14.31
C PHE A 63 13.90 -21.05 -14.74
N ARG A 64 14.05 -20.03 -13.88
CA ARG A 64 13.62 -18.66 -14.18
C ARG A 64 14.40 -18.03 -15.34
N SER A 65 15.70 -18.29 -15.40
CA SER A 65 16.59 -17.66 -16.40
C SER A 65 16.59 -18.33 -17.76
N HIS A 66 16.22 -19.62 -17.85
CA HIS A 66 16.30 -20.38 -19.09
C HIS A 66 14.96 -20.92 -19.59
N VAL A 67 13.97 -21.13 -18.70
CA VAL A 67 12.70 -21.79 -19.06
C VAL A 67 11.52 -20.84 -18.96
N VAL A 68 11.25 -20.27 -17.77
CA VAL A 68 10.07 -19.43 -17.50
C VAL A 68 10.51 -18.09 -16.92
N HIS A 69 10.61 -17.09 -17.79
CA HIS A 69 11.09 -15.73 -17.45
C HIS A 69 10.08 -14.90 -16.63
N GLY A 70 8.81 -15.31 -16.61
CA GLY A 70 7.73 -14.67 -15.87
C GLY A 70 6.46 -14.52 -16.71
N PHE A 71 5.40 -14.03 -16.08
CA PHE A 71 4.12 -13.76 -16.71
C PHE A 71 3.76 -12.28 -16.54
N ASN A 72 3.31 -11.66 -17.63
CA ASN A 72 2.78 -10.30 -17.58
C ASN A 72 1.25 -10.35 -17.68
N PHE A 73 0.57 -9.89 -16.63
CA PHE A 73 -0.88 -9.79 -16.61
C PHE A 73 -1.30 -8.36 -16.89
N SER A 74 -2.23 -8.18 -17.83
CA SER A 74 -2.81 -6.87 -18.14
C SER A 74 -4.30 -6.86 -17.82
N VAL A 75 -4.74 -5.80 -17.15
CA VAL A 75 -6.16 -5.56 -16.90
C VAL A 75 -6.80 -5.04 -18.19
N LYS A 76 -7.81 -5.75 -18.69
CA LYS A 76 -8.56 -5.36 -19.90
C LYS A 76 -9.69 -4.38 -19.62
N SER A 77 -10.33 -4.51 -18.47
CA SER A 77 -11.45 -3.69 -18.02
C SER A 77 -11.66 -3.88 -16.52
N GLY A 78 -12.44 -2.99 -15.91
CA GLY A 78 -12.74 -2.99 -14.48
C GLY A 78 -12.33 -1.68 -13.81
N LEU A 79 -13.14 -1.24 -12.86
CA LEU A 79 -12.88 -0.05 -12.04
C LEU A 79 -13.01 -0.43 -10.57
N GLY A 80 -12.15 0.14 -9.72
CA GLY A 80 -12.30 0.07 -8.27
C GLY A 80 -12.01 -1.28 -7.61
N ALA A 81 -11.33 -2.20 -8.31
CA ALA A 81 -10.94 -3.49 -7.74
C ALA A 81 -9.42 -3.70 -7.77
N MET A 82 -8.90 -4.29 -6.68
CA MET A 82 -7.51 -4.67 -6.54
C MET A 82 -7.46 -6.02 -5.83
N ALA A 83 -6.73 -6.98 -6.41
CA ALA A 83 -6.50 -8.28 -5.80
C ALA A 83 -5.18 -8.27 -5.03
N TYR A 84 -5.24 -8.68 -3.77
CA TYR A 84 -4.04 -8.96 -2.98
C TYR A 84 -3.69 -10.43 -3.16
N ILE A 85 -2.63 -10.68 -3.91
CA ILE A 85 -2.20 -12.04 -4.25
C ILE A 85 -1.29 -12.56 -3.13
N ALA A 86 -1.77 -13.54 -2.37
CA ALA A 86 -1.00 -14.16 -1.30
C ALA A 86 -0.03 -15.23 -1.81
N ASN A 87 -0.46 -16.01 -2.80
CA ASN A 87 0.30 -17.11 -3.38
C ASN A 87 0.15 -17.12 -4.90
N VAL A 88 1.21 -17.53 -5.59
CA VAL A 88 1.19 -17.82 -7.03
C VAL A 88 1.74 -19.23 -7.21
N GLN A 89 1.16 -20.01 -8.11
CA GLN A 89 1.61 -21.38 -8.38
C GLN A 89 1.41 -21.69 -9.87
N LEU A 90 2.42 -22.30 -10.48
CA LEU A 90 2.31 -22.90 -11.81
C LEU A 90 2.10 -24.40 -11.66
N ASN A 91 1.01 -24.91 -12.23
CA ASN A 91 0.66 -26.32 -12.21
C ASN A 91 0.78 -26.91 -13.61
N ILE A 92 1.51 -28.03 -13.72
CA ILE A 92 1.68 -28.77 -14.97
C ILE A 92 1.06 -30.15 -14.77
N TYR A 93 0.08 -30.46 -15.61
CA TYR A 93 -0.54 -31.77 -15.68
C TYR A 93 0.13 -32.56 -16.80
N LEU A 94 0.80 -33.66 -16.43
CA LEU A 94 1.45 -34.58 -17.36
C LEU A 94 0.63 -35.85 -17.43
N THR A 95 0.54 -36.45 -18.61
CA THR A 95 -0.08 -37.77 -18.77
C THR A 95 1.02 -38.79 -19.05
N ASP A 96 1.16 -39.79 -18.19
CA ASP A 96 2.01 -40.96 -18.42
C ASP A 96 1.17 -42.22 -18.61
N LYS A 97 1.75 -43.24 -19.25
CA LYS A 97 1.16 -44.57 -19.32
C LYS A 97 1.74 -45.41 -18.19
N GLU A 98 0.89 -46.05 -17.40
CA GLU A 98 1.36 -47.01 -16.39
C GLU A 98 2.09 -48.19 -17.07
N GLU A 99 3.33 -48.47 -16.67
CA GLU A 99 4.10 -49.60 -17.19
C GLU A 99 3.55 -50.97 -16.74
N ASN A 100 2.85 -51.05 -15.61
CA ASN A 100 2.47 -52.33 -14.97
C ASN A 100 0.96 -52.57 -14.78
N GLY A 101 0.06 -51.79 -15.42
CA GLY A 101 -1.38 -51.92 -15.20
C GLY A 101 -2.24 -51.51 -16.40
N ASN A 102 -2.80 -52.48 -17.13
CA ASN A 102 -3.87 -52.38 -18.14
C ASN A 102 -3.80 -51.23 -19.18
N GLY A 103 -2.65 -50.54 -19.34
CA GLY A 103 -2.48 -49.42 -20.28
C GLY A 103 -3.30 -48.17 -19.93
N LYS A 104 -3.71 -47.98 -18.67
CA LYS A 104 -4.46 -46.78 -18.27
C LYS A 104 -3.55 -45.55 -18.23
N ASN A 105 -4.04 -44.45 -18.77
CA ASN A 105 -3.40 -43.15 -18.66
C ASN A 105 -3.50 -42.66 -17.21
N ARG A 106 -2.37 -42.26 -16.62
CA ARG A 106 -2.34 -41.60 -15.32
C ARG A 106 -1.97 -40.13 -15.53
N VAL A 107 -2.68 -39.25 -14.83
CA VAL A 107 -2.37 -37.82 -14.81
C VAL A 107 -1.54 -37.53 -13.58
N ALA A 108 -0.30 -37.09 -13.79
CA ALA A 108 0.59 -36.58 -12.76
C ALA A 108 0.49 -35.05 -12.70
N LEU A 109 0.54 -34.48 -11.50
CA LEU A 109 0.61 -33.04 -11.28
C LEU A 109 2.00 -32.68 -10.75
N ILE A 110 2.63 -31.72 -11.40
CA ILE A 110 3.84 -31.06 -10.91
C ILE A 110 3.48 -29.61 -10.59
N SER A 111 3.87 -29.15 -9.40
CA SER A 111 3.55 -27.82 -8.90
C SER A 111 4.82 -27.02 -8.62
N PHE A 112 4.87 -25.82 -9.16
CA PHE A 112 5.94 -24.84 -8.96
C PHE A 112 5.37 -23.67 -8.15
N PRO A 113 5.48 -23.70 -6.81
CA PRO A 113 5.05 -22.58 -5.99
C PRO A 113 5.95 -21.37 -6.25
N GLY A 114 5.36 -20.19 -6.22
CA GLY A 114 6.11 -18.93 -6.26
C GLY A 114 6.90 -18.74 -4.98
N THR A 115 8.15 -18.30 -5.11
CA THR A 115 9.05 -18.00 -3.99
C THR A 115 9.34 -16.49 -3.93
N GLU A 116 9.93 -16.01 -2.83
CA GLU A 116 10.24 -14.59 -2.66
C GLU A 116 11.22 -14.05 -3.72
N GLU A 117 12.00 -14.93 -4.37
CA GLU A 117 12.88 -14.56 -5.47
C GLU A 117 12.13 -14.18 -6.76
N ILE A 118 10.83 -14.49 -6.85
CA ILE A 118 9.99 -14.05 -7.98
C ILE A 118 9.47 -12.65 -7.67
N LEU A 119 10.10 -11.65 -8.31
CA LEU A 119 9.68 -10.26 -8.21
C LEU A 119 8.26 -10.08 -8.78
N GLN A 120 7.33 -9.70 -7.91
CA GLN A 120 5.99 -9.27 -8.31
C GLN A 120 5.97 -7.75 -8.38
N THR A 121 5.87 -7.21 -9.60
CA THR A 121 5.82 -5.75 -9.83
C THR A 121 4.46 -5.37 -10.39
N SER A 122 3.78 -4.45 -9.71
CA SER A 122 2.53 -3.86 -10.20
C SER A 122 2.81 -2.52 -10.88
N LYS A 123 2.33 -2.36 -12.12
CA LYS A 123 2.33 -1.06 -12.80
C LYS A 123 1.00 -0.37 -12.58
N ILE A 124 1.04 0.83 -12.02
CA ILE A 124 -0.15 1.64 -11.72
C ILE A 124 -0.20 2.77 -12.74
N VAL A 125 -1.32 2.84 -13.47
CA VAL A 125 -1.57 3.90 -14.45
C VAL A 125 -2.74 4.74 -13.94
N ASN A 126 -2.50 6.02 -13.71
CA ASN A 126 -3.51 6.96 -13.25
C ASN A 126 -3.93 7.89 -14.40
N ASP A 127 -5.18 8.35 -14.37
CA ASP A 127 -5.64 9.45 -15.23
C ASP A 127 -5.05 10.78 -14.73
N THR A 128 -4.04 11.27 -15.43
CA THR A 128 -3.30 12.48 -15.06
C THR A 128 -4.18 13.73 -15.05
N LYS A 129 -5.15 13.85 -15.97
CA LYS A 129 -6.08 14.99 -16.02
C LYS A 129 -6.97 14.98 -14.80
N ARG A 130 -7.49 13.81 -14.42
CA ARG A 130 -8.33 13.68 -13.24
C ARG A 130 -7.56 13.93 -11.94
N LEU A 131 -6.30 13.46 -11.85
CA LEU A 131 -5.44 13.78 -10.71
C LEU A 131 -5.18 15.28 -10.59
N GLN A 132 -4.88 15.95 -11.71
CA GLN A 132 -4.65 17.39 -11.71
C GLN A 132 -5.87 18.16 -11.19
N GLN A 133 -7.09 17.79 -11.62
CA GLN A 133 -8.32 18.38 -11.11
C GLN A 133 -8.50 18.21 -9.60
N LEU A 134 -8.07 17.08 -9.02
CA LEU A 134 -8.14 16.86 -7.57
C LEU A 134 -7.09 17.69 -6.83
N VAL A 135 -5.92 17.90 -7.42
CA VAL A 135 -4.85 18.74 -6.84
C VAL A 135 -5.21 20.23 -6.91
N GLU A 136 -5.92 20.65 -7.95
CA GLU A 136 -6.37 22.03 -8.15
C GLU A 136 -7.63 22.39 -7.36
N ASP A 137 -8.31 21.40 -6.75
CA ASP A 137 -9.46 21.66 -5.90
C ASP A 137 -9.03 22.41 -4.62
N LYS A 138 -9.46 23.66 -4.52
CA LYS A 138 -9.15 24.55 -3.39
C LYS A 138 -10.11 24.42 -2.22
N SER A 139 -11.19 23.66 -2.35
CA SER A 139 -12.22 23.52 -1.32
C SER A 139 -11.88 22.49 -0.25
N CYS A 140 -10.92 21.60 -0.53
CA CYS A 140 -10.47 20.55 0.38
C CYS A 140 -9.04 20.08 0.06
N CYS A 141 -8.49 19.21 0.90
CA CYS A 141 -7.24 18.50 0.59
C CYS A 141 -7.51 17.02 0.38
N TYR A 142 -6.97 16.42 -0.68
CA TYR A 142 -7.12 15.00 -0.96
C TYR A 142 -5.96 14.18 -0.41
N ILE A 143 -6.30 12.97 0.04
CA ILE A 143 -5.35 11.89 0.25
C ILE A 143 -5.87 10.69 -0.53
N LYS A 144 -5.06 10.18 -1.48
CA LYS A 144 -5.50 9.13 -2.41
C LYS A 144 -4.40 8.15 -2.77
N THR A 145 -4.67 6.87 -2.55
CA THR A 145 -3.77 5.75 -2.89
C THR A 145 -4.45 4.78 -3.85
N PRO A 146 -3.67 4.13 -4.74
CA PRO A 146 -2.23 4.28 -4.94
C PRO A 146 -1.86 5.45 -5.87
N ALA A 147 -2.77 6.40 -6.10
CA ALA A 147 -2.56 7.52 -7.02
C ALA A 147 -1.43 8.49 -6.62
N GLY A 148 -1.00 8.47 -5.35
CA GLY A 148 0.11 9.30 -4.86
C GLY A 148 -0.28 10.75 -4.59
N ILE A 149 -1.56 11.02 -4.30
CA ILE A 149 -1.98 12.35 -3.82
C ILE A 149 -1.82 12.39 -2.31
N PHE A 150 -0.98 13.30 -1.83
CA PHE A 150 -0.73 13.58 -0.41
C PHE A 150 -1.13 15.02 -0.07
N THR A 151 -1.41 15.27 1.21
CA THR A 151 -1.71 16.62 1.70
C THR A 151 -0.45 17.28 2.22
N GLU A 152 -0.16 18.50 1.78
CA GLU A 152 0.86 19.37 2.39
C GLU A 152 0.18 20.27 3.44
N LEU A 153 0.82 20.44 4.61
CA LEU A 153 0.42 21.41 5.64
C LEU A 153 1.58 22.38 5.87
N THR A 154 1.26 23.67 5.98
CA THR A 154 2.19 24.68 6.48
C THR A 154 1.91 24.91 7.96
N LEU A 155 2.92 24.69 8.81
CA LEU A 155 2.82 24.88 10.24
C LEU A 155 3.14 26.34 10.59
N PRO A 156 2.33 27.03 11.41
CA PRO A 156 2.56 28.42 11.82
C PRO A 156 3.63 28.49 12.93
N VAL A 157 4.82 27.95 12.67
CA VAL A 157 5.89 27.81 13.66
C VAL A 157 6.31 29.16 14.24
N GLU A 158 6.44 30.19 13.40
CA GLU A 158 6.82 31.54 13.84
C GLU A 158 5.78 32.14 14.79
N ASP A 159 4.48 32.00 14.48
CA ASP A 159 3.40 32.50 15.34
C ASP A 159 3.32 31.76 16.69
N ILE A 160 3.68 30.47 16.70
CA ILE A 160 3.72 29.66 17.93
C ILE A 160 4.86 30.11 18.86
N VAL A 161 6.03 30.46 18.31
CA VAL A 161 7.19 30.83 19.14
C VAL A 161 7.21 32.30 19.54
N LYS A 162 6.54 33.17 18.77
CA LYS A 162 6.52 34.62 18.99
C LYS A 162 5.89 34.96 20.35
N GLY A 163 6.65 35.66 21.20
CA GLY A 163 6.26 36.02 22.56
C GLY A 163 6.38 34.88 23.57
N HIS A 164 6.83 33.70 23.14
CA HIS A 164 7.04 32.49 23.94
C HIS A 164 8.46 31.94 23.79
N GLU A 165 9.44 32.80 23.44
CA GLU A 165 10.80 32.39 23.08
C GLU A 165 11.55 31.70 24.23
N LYS A 166 11.14 31.99 25.48
CA LYS A 166 11.70 31.38 26.70
C LYS A 166 10.78 30.34 27.34
N ASP A 167 9.57 30.16 26.81
CA ASP A 167 8.60 29.22 27.34
C ASP A 167 8.83 27.81 26.78
N SER A 168 8.42 26.79 27.52
CA SER A 168 8.45 25.42 27.03
C SER A 168 7.12 25.06 26.37
N ILE A 169 7.17 24.64 25.10
CA ILE A 169 5.99 24.05 24.43
C ILE A 169 5.81 22.62 24.96
N ASN A 170 4.78 22.39 25.79
CA ASN A 170 4.46 21.07 26.35
C ASN A 170 3.68 20.20 25.37
N SER A 171 2.76 20.83 24.65
CA SER A 171 1.92 20.16 23.67
C SER A 171 1.61 21.07 22.49
N ALA A 172 1.62 20.48 21.30
CA ALA A 172 1.09 21.08 20.08
C ALA A 172 0.20 20.03 19.40
N LYS A 173 -1.12 20.21 19.47
CA LYS A 173 -2.11 19.25 18.97
C LYS A 173 -2.73 19.73 17.67
N ILE A 174 -2.80 18.85 16.66
CA ILE A 174 -3.54 19.06 15.42
C ILE A 174 -4.56 17.94 15.26
N VAL A 175 -5.79 18.30 14.88
CA VAL A 175 -6.83 17.34 14.53
C VAL A 175 -7.20 17.53 13.06
N LEU A 176 -6.84 16.57 12.22
CA LEU A 176 -7.23 16.57 10.81
C LEU A 176 -8.65 16.02 10.68
N GLN A 177 -9.59 16.90 10.41
CA GLN A 177 -10.99 16.56 10.20
C GLN A 177 -11.19 16.06 8.76
N ARG A 178 -11.80 14.90 8.60
CA ARG A 178 -12.22 14.39 7.30
C ARG A 178 -13.56 15.01 6.88
N ILE A 179 -13.73 15.27 5.58
CA ILE A 179 -15.01 15.60 4.96
C ILE A 179 -15.70 14.29 4.58
N ASN A 180 -16.95 14.12 5.01
CA ASN A 180 -17.71 12.91 4.68
C ASN A 180 -17.95 12.80 3.16
N ASN A 181 -18.10 11.57 2.67
CA ASN A 181 -18.47 11.34 1.29
C ASN A 181 -19.94 11.73 1.09
N ASN A 182 -20.25 12.37 -0.03
CA ASN A 182 -21.64 12.64 -0.41
C ASN A 182 -22.21 11.34 -0.99
N GLY A 183 -23.11 10.68 -0.24
CA GLY A 183 -23.62 9.35 -0.59
C GLY A 183 -22.65 8.24 -0.18
N VAL A 184 -23.15 7.30 0.62
CA VAL A 184 -22.44 6.06 0.96
C VAL A 184 -22.91 4.99 -0.02
N THR A 185 -22.08 4.64 -0.99
CA THR A 185 -22.29 3.46 -1.84
C THR A 185 -21.27 2.39 -1.48
N GLU A 186 -21.57 1.13 -1.78
CA GLU A 186 -20.64 0.00 -1.60
C GLU A 186 -19.33 0.14 -2.41
N PHE A 187 -19.33 1.02 -3.41
CA PHE A 187 -18.18 1.28 -4.29
C PHE A 187 -17.27 2.41 -3.79
N ASN A 188 -17.58 3.02 -2.64
CA ASN A 188 -16.73 4.04 -2.06
C ASN A 188 -15.39 3.44 -1.65
N LEU A 189 -14.30 4.07 -2.10
CA LEU A 189 -12.98 3.68 -1.65
C LEU A 189 -12.88 3.82 -0.12
N PRO A 190 -12.31 2.82 0.57
CA PRO A 190 -12.13 2.88 2.01
C PRO A 190 -11.25 4.07 2.41
N VAL A 191 -11.43 4.51 3.65
CA VAL A 191 -10.66 5.60 4.25
C VAL A 191 -9.33 5.03 4.76
N PRO A 192 -8.17 5.68 4.50
CA PRO A 192 -6.89 5.25 5.04
C PRO A 192 -6.93 5.08 6.56
N THR A 193 -6.42 3.96 7.07
CA THR A 193 -6.47 3.68 8.52
C THR A 193 -5.34 4.35 9.30
N GLN A 194 -4.20 4.63 8.66
CA GLN A 194 -3.05 5.27 9.27
C GLN A 194 -2.48 6.36 8.37
N LEU A 195 -2.03 7.45 8.99
CA LEU A 195 -1.35 8.56 8.35
C LEU A 195 -0.01 8.82 9.03
N LEU A 196 1.00 9.15 8.24
CA LEU A 196 2.31 9.64 8.64
C LEU A 196 2.36 11.16 8.40
N MET A 197 2.77 11.92 9.40
CA MET A 197 3.22 13.31 9.24
C MET A 197 4.75 13.34 9.22
N LEU A 198 5.32 14.04 8.25
CA LEU A 198 6.76 14.09 8.01
C LEU A 198 7.14 15.46 7.40
N PRO A 199 8.29 16.08 7.76
CA PRO A 199 8.85 17.22 7.04
C PRO A 199 8.92 16.92 5.55
N LYS A 200 8.58 17.90 4.72
CA LYS A 200 8.50 17.70 3.27
C LYS A 200 9.82 17.22 2.67
N ASP A 201 10.94 17.79 3.13
CA ASP A 201 12.28 17.44 2.61
C ASP A 201 12.72 16.02 2.97
N SER A 202 12.12 15.42 3.99
CA SER A 202 12.44 14.06 4.44
C SER A 202 11.64 12.98 3.71
N LEU A 203 10.66 13.36 2.86
CA LEU A 203 9.75 12.42 2.20
C LEU A 203 10.47 11.27 1.52
N LYS A 204 11.43 11.58 0.64
CA LYS A 204 12.12 10.57 -0.16
C LYS A 204 13.03 9.69 0.70
N SER A 205 13.90 10.31 1.51
CA SER A 205 14.88 9.60 2.33
C SER A 205 14.24 8.73 3.40
N PHE A 206 13.10 9.13 3.97
CA PHE A 206 12.38 8.33 4.96
C PHE A 206 12.03 6.94 4.42
N PHE A 207 11.44 6.86 3.22
CA PHE A 207 11.04 5.58 2.63
C PHE A 207 12.20 4.81 2.00
N GLU A 208 13.14 5.49 1.31
CA GLU A 208 14.31 4.84 0.71
C GLU A 208 15.21 4.19 1.77
N ASN A 209 15.36 4.82 2.93
CA ASN A 209 16.14 4.29 4.04
C ASN A 209 15.38 3.28 4.91
N GLY A 210 14.09 3.02 4.62
CA GLY A 210 13.25 2.15 5.45
C GLY A 210 13.08 2.66 6.89
N SER A 211 13.03 3.98 7.07
CA SER A 211 12.92 4.60 8.39
C SER A 211 11.59 4.25 9.08
N ILE A 212 11.61 4.18 10.41
CA ILE A 212 10.42 4.12 11.25
C ILE A 212 10.14 5.49 11.88
N ASN A 213 8.94 5.69 12.40
CA ASN A 213 8.61 6.95 13.06
C ASN A 213 9.37 7.11 14.39
N ASP A 214 9.86 8.32 14.64
CA ASP A 214 10.64 8.69 15.83
C ASP A 214 9.81 9.44 16.89
N ASN A 215 8.60 9.89 16.56
CA ASN A 215 7.74 10.76 17.38
C ASN A 215 8.42 12.09 17.78
N ILE A 216 9.44 12.50 17.02
CA ILE A 216 10.14 13.78 17.15
C ILE A 216 9.95 14.59 15.88
N ASN A 217 10.37 14.03 14.74
CA ASN A 217 10.20 14.64 13.43
C ASN A 217 9.11 13.95 12.62
N SER A 218 8.76 12.72 12.97
CA SER A 218 7.86 11.87 12.21
C SER A 218 6.83 11.22 13.13
N TYR A 219 5.55 11.29 12.75
CA TYR A 219 4.45 10.85 13.60
C TYR A 219 3.50 9.98 12.79
N VAL A 220 3.30 8.74 13.24
CA VAL A 220 2.24 7.87 12.70
C VAL A 220 1.05 7.93 13.64
N VAL A 221 -0.12 8.17 13.08
CA VAL A 221 -1.40 8.13 13.80
C VAL A 221 -2.38 7.22 13.07
N SER A 222 -3.18 6.51 13.85
CA SER A 222 -4.35 5.81 13.32
C SER A 222 -5.53 6.77 13.20
N ARG A 223 -6.48 6.44 12.33
CA ARG A 223 -7.79 7.08 12.32
C ARG A 223 -8.40 6.93 13.71
N ASP A 224 -8.89 8.05 14.25
CA ASP A 224 -9.47 8.06 15.59
C ASP A 224 -10.66 7.10 15.64
N TYR A 225 -10.83 6.41 16.76
CA TYR A 225 -11.88 5.41 16.93
C TYR A 225 -12.59 5.53 18.27
N ILE A 226 -13.75 4.89 18.36
CA ILE A 226 -14.48 4.64 19.59
C ILE A 226 -14.21 3.18 19.96
N SER A 227 -13.89 2.96 21.23
CA SER A 227 -13.67 1.62 21.76
C SER A 227 -14.53 1.38 22.98
N GLU A 228 -15.14 0.22 23.02
CA GLU A 228 -15.90 -0.31 24.14
C GLU A 228 -15.33 -1.68 24.47
N ASN A 229 -15.09 -1.98 25.75
CA ASN A 229 -14.56 -3.27 26.20
C ASN A 229 -13.28 -3.70 25.46
N ASN A 230 -12.34 -2.76 25.23
CA ASN A 230 -11.09 -2.98 24.50
C ASN A 230 -11.25 -3.44 23.03
N ARG A 231 -12.42 -3.22 22.41
CA ARG A 231 -12.66 -3.49 20.99
C ARG A 231 -13.04 -2.21 20.26
N ILE A 232 -12.62 -2.06 19.00
CA ILE A 232 -13.02 -0.94 18.16
C ILE A 232 -14.48 -1.16 17.74
N THR A 233 -15.37 -0.24 18.08
CA THR A 233 -16.79 -0.30 17.69
C THR A 233 -17.08 0.54 16.46
N SER A 234 -16.44 1.69 16.34
CA SER A 234 -16.57 2.57 15.17
C SER A 234 -15.37 3.48 15.01
N TYR A 235 -15.22 4.04 13.81
CA TYR A 235 -14.19 5.03 13.54
C TYR A 235 -14.79 6.44 13.51
N LYS A 236 -14.14 7.37 14.23
CA LYS A 236 -14.43 8.79 14.15
C LYS A 236 -14.00 9.36 12.80
N ASN A 237 -14.33 10.61 12.57
CA ASN A 237 -14.10 11.29 11.30
C ASN A 237 -12.80 12.11 11.31
N THR A 238 -11.81 11.72 12.12
CA THR A 238 -10.64 12.53 12.46
C THR A 238 -9.36 11.71 12.53
N TYR A 239 -8.23 12.39 12.38
CA TYR A 239 -6.91 11.89 12.75
C TYR A 239 -6.28 12.89 13.72
N THR A 240 -5.99 12.44 14.94
CA THR A 240 -5.43 13.31 15.97
C THR A 240 -3.92 13.11 16.13
N PHE A 241 -3.16 14.12 15.72
CA PHE A 241 -1.76 14.28 16.10
C PHE A 241 -1.72 14.96 17.46
N SER A 242 -1.66 14.14 18.53
CA SER A 242 -1.87 14.59 19.90
C SER A 242 -0.79 15.55 20.40
N ASN A 243 0.47 15.35 19.97
CA ASN A 243 1.58 16.21 20.35
C ASN A 243 2.71 16.18 19.31
N ILE A 244 2.78 17.24 18.49
CA ILE A 244 3.87 17.50 17.53
C ILE A 244 4.84 18.58 18.03
N SER A 245 4.88 18.86 19.34
CA SER A 245 5.73 19.91 19.90
C SER A 245 7.22 19.67 19.62
N GLY A 246 7.65 18.41 19.54
CA GLY A 246 9.02 18.03 19.13
C GLY A 246 9.36 18.58 17.74
N LEU A 247 8.47 18.38 16.78
CA LEU A 247 8.63 18.88 15.42
C LEU A 247 8.64 20.40 15.35
N ILE A 248 7.70 21.06 16.03
CA ILE A 248 7.66 22.53 16.09
C ILE A 248 8.97 23.08 16.67
N LYS A 249 9.50 22.49 17.74
CA LYS A 249 10.79 22.89 18.33
C LYS A 249 11.96 22.65 17.37
N ALA A 250 11.98 21.51 16.68
CA ALA A 250 13.03 21.21 15.70
C ALA A 250 13.03 22.22 14.54
N MET A 251 11.85 22.56 14.01
CA MET A 251 11.68 23.57 12.96
C MET A 251 12.08 24.97 13.45
N ALA A 252 11.65 25.38 14.65
CA ALA A 252 12.02 26.66 15.24
C ALA A 252 13.53 26.78 15.46
N LYS A 253 14.17 25.72 15.95
CA LYS A 253 15.63 25.65 16.12
C LYS A 253 16.36 25.80 14.79
N ALA A 254 15.97 25.02 13.77
CA ALA A 254 16.57 25.11 12.44
C ALA A 254 16.41 26.51 11.82
N ARG A 255 15.28 27.18 12.09
CA ARG A 255 15.05 28.56 11.68
C ARG A 255 16.00 29.53 12.39
N GLN A 256 16.13 29.44 13.71
CA GLN A 256 17.04 30.27 14.53
C GLN A 256 18.52 30.09 14.16
N GLU A 257 18.93 28.85 13.88
CA GLU A 257 20.30 28.49 13.49
C GLU A 257 20.58 28.75 12.00
N ASN A 258 19.58 29.19 11.24
CA ASN A 258 19.66 29.41 9.79
C ASN A 258 20.12 28.16 9.00
N THR A 259 19.72 26.97 9.46
CA THR A 259 20.02 25.65 8.86
C THR A 259 18.81 25.04 8.14
N HIS A 260 17.76 25.83 7.94
CA HIS A 260 16.47 25.41 7.44
C HIS A 260 16.39 25.49 5.91
N SER A 261 15.51 24.69 5.30
CA SER A 261 15.24 24.69 3.85
C SER A 261 14.18 25.75 3.46
N ALA A 262 13.87 25.85 2.17
CA ALA A 262 12.75 26.66 1.70
C ALA A 262 11.38 26.15 2.18
N ASP A 263 11.26 24.84 2.45
CA ASP A 263 10.03 24.17 2.88
C ASP A 263 10.06 23.84 4.39
N TRP A 264 10.88 24.55 5.17
CA TRP A 264 11.22 24.22 6.55
C TRP A 264 10.06 24.08 7.53
N ASN A 265 8.96 24.81 7.31
CA ASN A 265 7.76 24.76 8.13
C ASN A 265 6.65 23.91 7.50
N LYS A 266 6.97 23.14 6.46
CA LYS A 266 6.01 22.31 5.74
C LYS A 266 6.16 20.84 6.08
N VAL A 267 5.02 20.20 6.22
CA VAL A 267 4.91 18.75 6.43
C VAL A 267 3.99 18.15 5.37
N VAL A 268 4.22 16.88 5.07
CA VAL A 268 3.36 16.07 4.22
C VAL A 268 2.62 15.04 5.07
N ILE A 269 1.35 14.78 4.71
CA ILE A 269 0.49 13.79 5.33
C ILE A 269 0.27 12.64 4.35
N ILE A 270 0.77 11.47 4.72
CA ILE A 270 0.95 10.34 3.81
C ILE A 270 0.24 9.11 4.37
N PRO A 271 -0.60 8.41 3.59
CA PRO A 271 -1.09 7.09 3.95
C PRO A 271 0.04 6.08 4.07
N VAL A 272 0.09 5.40 5.21
CA VAL A 272 1.09 4.37 5.48
C VAL A 272 0.45 3.09 6.00
N THR A 273 1.23 2.02 5.96
CA THR A 273 0.95 0.77 6.66
C THR A 273 2.14 0.47 7.55
N THR A 274 1.88 0.20 8.82
CA THR A 274 2.93 -0.17 9.78
C THR A 274 2.98 -1.66 10.00
N THR A 275 4.19 -2.23 10.02
CA THR A 275 4.44 -3.57 10.56
C THR A 275 4.93 -3.42 12.00
N THR A 276 4.43 -4.28 12.88
CA THR A 276 4.84 -4.30 14.29
C THR A 276 5.33 -5.67 14.72
N ALA A 277 6.20 -5.69 15.72
CA ALA A 277 6.61 -6.89 16.42
C ALA A 277 6.43 -6.70 17.92
N SER A 278 6.04 -7.75 18.63
CA SER A 278 5.89 -7.73 20.09
C SER A 278 7.02 -8.50 20.74
N ILE A 279 7.80 -7.83 21.58
CA ILE A 279 8.86 -8.43 22.41
C ILE A 279 8.55 -8.08 23.86
N ASN A 280 8.47 -9.09 24.73
CA ASN A 280 8.18 -8.91 26.17
C ASN A 280 6.93 -8.05 26.44
N ASN A 281 5.83 -8.29 25.71
CA ASN A 281 4.58 -7.52 25.77
C ASN A 281 4.69 -6.02 25.40
N VAL A 282 5.82 -5.60 24.82
CA VAL A 282 5.98 -4.27 24.24
C VAL A 282 5.90 -4.39 22.72
N THR A 283 5.03 -3.61 22.10
CA THR A 283 4.87 -3.55 20.65
C THR A 283 5.79 -2.48 20.08
N TYR A 284 6.62 -2.87 19.13
CA TYR A 284 7.54 -2.00 18.41
C TYR A 284 7.13 -1.93 16.94
N THR A 285 7.12 -0.74 16.35
CA THR A 285 7.03 -0.58 14.90
C THR A 285 8.35 -1.03 14.28
N THR A 286 8.30 -2.00 13.37
CA THR A 286 9.46 -2.54 12.67
C THR A 286 9.55 -2.06 11.23
N ALA A 287 8.44 -1.56 10.65
CA ALA A 287 8.45 -0.95 9.34
C ALA A 287 7.31 0.06 9.18
N VAL A 288 7.57 1.12 8.41
CA VAL A 288 6.56 2.06 7.92
C VAL A 288 6.68 2.09 6.40
N ARG A 289 5.63 1.68 5.68
CA ARG A 289 5.62 1.63 4.21
C ARG A 289 4.48 2.47 3.66
N HIS A 290 4.61 2.96 2.42
CA HIS A 290 3.48 3.56 1.72
C HIS A 290 2.29 2.60 1.70
N ASN A 291 1.10 3.13 1.99
CA ASN A 291 -0.12 2.38 1.78
C ASN A 291 -0.43 2.38 0.28
N MET A 292 -0.42 1.20 -0.34
CA MET A 292 -0.72 1.01 -1.76
C MET A 292 -2.13 0.45 -2.02
N ALA A 293 -2.94 0.31 -0.97
CA ALA A 293 -4.34 -0.09 -1.10
C ALA A 293 -5.15 0.96 -1.87
N LEU A 294 -6.30 0.56 -2.42
CA LEU A 294 -7.27 1.50 -2.98
C LEU A 294 -7.96 2.26 -1.83
N THR A 295 -7.45 3.45 -1.47
CA THR A 295 -8.05 4.27 -0.40
C THR A 295 -8.18 5.72 -0.84
N SER A 296 -9.17 6.41 -0.27
CA SER A 296 -9.42 7.82 -0.58
C SER A 296 -10.05 8.52 0.60
N THR A 297 -9.62 9.75 0.84
CA THR A 297 -10.24 10.61 1.84
C THR A 297 -10.05 12.08 1.48
N ARG A 298 -11.02 12.91 1.86
CA ARG A 298 -10.94 14.38 1.78
C ARG A 298 -10.75 14.93 3.19
N LEU A 299 -9.82 15.84 3.36
CA LEU A 299 -9.59 16.55 4.61
C LEU A 299 -10.09 17.98 4.49
N VAL A 300 -10.57 18.52 5.60
CA VAL A 300 -10.82 19.96 5.75
C VAL A 300 -9.51 20.70 5.54
N GLY A 301 -9.51 21.67 4.64
CA GLY A 301 -8.31 22.37 4.17
C GLY A 301 -8.55 22.98 2.79
N GLY A 302 -7.50 23.43 2.13
CA GLY A 302 -7.59 24.17 0.87
C GLY A 302 -7.82 25.67 1.07
N ALA A 303 -7.44 26.46 0.06
CA ALA A 303 -7.49 27.92 0.14
C ALA A 303 -8.92 28.48 0.20
N ASP A 304 -9.87 27.78 -0.42
CA ASP A 304 -11.28 28.16 -0.52
C ASP A 304 -12.15 27.23 0.35
N ASN A 305 -11.61 26.74 1.47
CA ASN A 305 -12.28 25.81 2.38
C ASN A 305 -13.62 26.39 2.89
N PRO A 306 -14.76 25.75 2.63
CA PRO A 306 -16.06 26.21 3.13
C PRO A 306 -16.32 25.82 4.60
N ASN A 307 -15.49 24.97 5.19
CA ASN A 307 -15.63 24.50 6.57
C ASN A 307 -14.87 25.39 7.55
N ALA A 308 -15.04 25.14 8.85
CA ALA A 308 -14.22 25.79 9.87
C ALA A 308 -12.71 25.59 9.60
N PRO A 309 -11.88 26.63 9.79
CA PRO A 309 -10.43 26.52 9.60
C PRO A 309 -9.80 25.44 10.49
N LEU A 310 -8.75 24.81 9.98
CA LEU A 310 -7.92 23.89 10.77
C LEU A 310 -7.28 24.65 11.94
N LYS A 311 -7.32 24.06 13.14
CA LYS A 311 -6.75 24.65 14.35
C LYS A 311 -5.60 23.81 14.87
N ILE A 312 -4.57 24.48 15.37
CA ILE A 312 -3.53 23.91 16.22
C ILE A 312 -3.74 24.41 17.65
N SER A 313 -3.71 23.51 18.63
CA SER A 313 -3.84 23.85 20.05
C SER A 313 -2.50 23.71 20.74
N ILE A 314 -2.01 24.80 21.33
CA ILE A 314 -0.70 24.86 21.99
C ILE A 314 -0.87 25.01 23.50
N ILE A 315 -0.07 24.27 24.26
CA ILE A 315 0.08 24.44 25.71
C ILE A 315 1.52 24.79 26.02
N TYR A 316 1.71 25.95 26.66
CA TYR A 316 3.02 26.42 27.13
C TYR A 316 3.17 26.22 28.64
N SER A 317 4.41 26.02 29.08
CA SER A 317 4.82 26.16 30.48
C SER A 317 5.81 27.31 30.60
N LYS A 318 5.57 28.17 31.58
CA LYS A 318 6.47 29.26 31.97
C LYS A 318 7.16 28.88 33.27
N PHE A 319 8.48 28.76 33.24
CA PHE A 319 9.27 28.62 34.46
C PHE A 319 9.43 30.01 35.10
N LYS A 320 9.10 30.11 36.39
CA LYS A 320 9.33 31.31 37.20
C LYS A 320 10.74 31.28 37.75
#